data_AF-A0A7Z0VHB4-F1
#
_entry.id   AF-A0A7Z0VHB4-F1
#
_cell.length_a   1.000
_cell.length_b   1.000
_cell.length_c   1.000
_cell.angle_alpha   90.00
_cell.angle_beta   90.00
_cell.angle_gamma   90.00
#
_symmetry.space_group_name_H-M   'P 1'
#
loop_
_entity.id
_entity.type
_entity.pdbx_description
1 polymer ?
#
loop_
_entity_poly.entity_id
_entity_poly.type
_entity_poly.pdbx_seq_one_letter_code
_entity_poly.pdbx_strand_id
1 'polypeptide(L)'
;MPMLGVHKPNTVFIGFAWNQLADQSRLLPTQLGGFFCSYSDLMHFTEQTEMGSAEIGEFLTASTFRLFTHREAFRNKMLGILIPHYMSATQEINRRMRNAGNSAGDPDLTYRELSQVIEKMESYNKHVVLMAMPVRDNTYELDPELINLVKSEGVTLLDYRSPVFITDNLFLDEMHLNENGSALLTQQLVVDFAKVRSTLPQ
;
A
#
# COMPACT_ATOMS: atom_id res chain seq x y z
N MET A 1 22.43 -9.97 32.60
CA MET A 1 21.24 -9.78 31.73
C MET A 1 21.75 -9.37 30.36
N PRO A 2 21.54 -10.14 29.30
CA PRO A 2 21.89 -9.68 27.96
C PRO A 2 20.90 -8.58 27.57
N MET A 3 21.44 -7.44 27.15
CA MET A 3 20.68 -6.39 26.48
C MET A 3 20.03 -7.01 25.23
N LEU A 4 18.70 -6.96 25.12
CA LEU A 4 18.02 -7.20 23.85
C LEU A 4 18.53 -6.16 22.86
N GLY A 5 19.54 -6.54 22.07
CA GLY A 5 20.01 -5.73 20.96
C GLY A 5 18.82 -5.48 20.04
N VAL A 6 18.59 -4.21 19.70
CA VAL A 6 17.57 -3.84 18.72
C VAL A 6 17.99 -4.43 17.37
N HIS A 7 17.51 -5.64 17.08
CA HIS A 7 17.72 -6.28 15.79
C HIS A 7 16.96 -5.45 14.75
N LYS A 8 17.70 -4.65 13.97
CA LYS A 8 17.13 -3.97 12.81
C LYS A 8 16.68 -5.05 11.82
N PRO A 9 15.46 -4.96 11.26
CA PRO A 9 14.98 -5.93 10.28
C PRO A 9 15.91 -5.94 9.07
N ASN A 10 16.22 -7.12 8.54
CA ASN A 10 17.01 -7.29 7.31
C ASN A 10 16.15 -7.44 6.05
N THR A 11 14.83 -7.56 6.25
CA THR A 11 13.85 -7.72 5.18
C THR A 11 12.73 -6.71 5.38
N VAL A 12 12.29 -6.10 4.28
CA VAL A 12 11.12 -5.21 4.22
C VAL A 12 10.06 -5.90 3.38
N PHE A 13 8.89 -6.11 3.99
CA PHE A 13 7.72 -6.62 3.29
C PHE A 13 6.81 -5.49 2.84
N ILE A 14 6.49 -5.47 1.56
CA ILE A 14 5.55 -4.50 0.98
C ILE A 14 4.34 -5.28 0.46
N GLY A 15 3.25 -5.22 1.23
CA GLY A 15 1.95 -5.75 0.81
C GLY A 15 1.26 -4.76 -0.12
N PHE A 16 0.73 -5.25 -1.23
CA PHE A 16 0.01 -4.42 -2.20
C PHE A 16 -1.20 -5.16 -2.81
N ALA A 17 -2.17 -4.39 -3.29
CA ALA A 17 -3.28 -4.85 -4.12
C ALA A 17 -3.53 -3.88 -5.28
N TRP A 18 -4.11 -4.36 -6.37
CA TRP A 18 -4.32 -3.56 -7.59
C TRP A 18 -3.03 -2.85 -8.04
N ASN A 19 -3.13 -1.60 -8.48
CA ASN A 19 -2.04 -0.80 -9.02
C ASN A 19 -1.38 0.09 -7.96
N GLN A 20 -1.48 -0.27 -6.67
CA GLN A 20 -0.98 0.56 -5.54
C GLN A 20 0.52 0.86 -5.58
N LEU A 21 1.30 0.07 -6.32
CA LEU A 21 2.73 0.27 -6.50
C LEU A 21 3.09 1.12 -7.72
N ALA A 22 2.12 1.41 -8.60
CA ALA A 22 2.35 2.20 -9.79
C ALA A 22 2.46 3.69 -9.46
N ASP A 23 3.28 4.43 -10.21
CA ASP A 23 3.54 5.86 -10.02
C ASP A 23 2.27 6.70 -10.23
N GLN A 24 1.30 6.17 -10.99
CA GLN A 24 -0.02 6.78 -11.23
C GLN A 24 -0.94 6.70 -10.00
N SER A 25 -0.52 6.02 -8.93
CA SER A 25 -1.23 6.02 -7.66
C SER A 25 -1.33 7.44 -7.12
N ARG A 26 -2.56 7.85 -6.81
CA ARG A 26 -2.85 9.20 -6.33
C ARG A 26 -2.02 9.52 -5.08
N LEU A 27 -1.23 10.60 -5.17
CA LEU A 27 -0.60 11.20 -3.99
C LEU A 27 -1.67 11.70 -3.02
N LEU A 28 -1.44 11.48 -1.73
CA LEU A 28 -2.31 11.94 -0.65
C LEU A 28 -1.55 12.93 0.26
N PRO A 29 -1.36 14.19 -0.17
CA PRO A 29 -0.50 15.15 0.54
C PRO A 29 -0.92 15.36 2.00
N THR A 30 -2.22 15.34 2.27
CA THR A 30 -2.75 15.41 3.63
C THR A 30 -2.27 14.25 4.51
N GLN A 31 -2.23 13.02 4.00
CA GLN A 31 -1.77 11.87 4.77
C GLN A 31 -0.26 11.89 4.95
N LEU A 32 0.47 12.21 3.88
CA LEU A 32 1.93 12.35 3.91
C LEU A 32 2.33 13.38 4.98
N GLY A 33 1.82 14.61 4.89
CA GLY A 33 2.16 15.66 5.85
C GLY A 33 1.66 15.41 7.26
N GLY A 34 0.49 14.79 7.41
CA GLY A 34 -0.15 14.62 8.71
C GLY A 34 0.30 13.41 9.53
N PHE A 35 0.83 12.36 8.89
CA PHE A 35 1.12 11.08 9.55
C PHE A 35 2.48 10.47 9.23
N PHE A 36 2.99 10.65 8.00
CA PHE A 36 4.10 9.84 7.50
C PHE A 36 5.40 10.62 7.29
N CYS A 37 5.30 11.92 7.04
CA CYS A 37 6.41 12.75 6.61
C CYS A 37 6.51 14.02 7.47
N SER A 38 7.71 14.57 7.48
CA SER A 38 8.08 15.83 8.10
C SER A 38 8.36 16.90 7.05
N TYR A 39 8.55 18.16 7.48
CA TYR A 39 8.88 19.25 6.57
C TYR A 39 10.18 19.02 5.77
N SER A 40 11.16 18.31 6.33
CA SER A 40 12.40 18.01 5.61
C SER A 40 12.18 17.06 4.44
N ASP A 41 11.15 16.21 4.52
CA ASP A 41 10.83 15.25 3.46
C ASP A 41 10.11 15.93 2.28
N LEU A 42 9.47 17.08 2.52
CA LEU A 42 8.79 17.85 1.47
C LEU A 42 9.73 18.26 0.35
N MET A 43 10.98 18.62 0.66
CA MET A 43 11.96 19.00 -0.36
C MET A 43 12.24 17.83 -1.31
N HIS A 44 12.27 16.61 -0.80
CA HIS A 44 12.46 15.40 -1.59
C HIS A 44 11.29 15.20 -2.57
N PHE A 45 10.06 15.38 -2.09
CA PHE A 45 8.87 15.28 -2.94
C PHE A 45 8.83 16.36 -4.01
N THR A 46 9.22 17.60 -3.71
CA THR A 46 9.22 18.67 -4.71
C THR A 46 10.30 18.50 -5.79
N GLU A 47 11.38 17.77 -5.49
CA GLU A 47 12.46 17.49 -6.43
C GLU A 47 12.22 16.23 -7.27
N GLN A 48 11.55 15.23 -6.71
CA GLN A 48 11.40 13.89 -7.32
C GLN A 48 9.99 13.61 -7.84
N THR A 49 8.97 14.25 -7.28
CA THR A 49 7.57 14.06 -7.63
C THR A 49 6.97 15.38 -8.10
N GLU A 50 6.06 15.34 -9.07
CA GLU A 50 5.35 16.54 -9.51
C GLU A 50 4.24 16.92 -8.49
N MET A 51 4.61 17.31 -7.26
CA MET A 51 3.64 17.94 -6.36
C MET A 51 3.41 19.39 -6.80
N GLY A 52 2.17 19.70 -7.17
CA GLY A 52 1.74 21.06 -7.46
C GLY A 52 1.70 21.94 -6.20
N SER A 53 1.64 23.26 -6.39
CA SER A 53 1.57 24.24 -5.29
C SER A 53 0.38 24.01 -4.33
N ALA A 54 -0.76 23.55 -4.85
CA ALA A 54 -1.92 23.20 -4.05
C ALA A 54 -1.66 21.99 -3.14
N GLU A 55 -0.98 20.96 -3.65
CA GLU A 55 -0.63 19.73 -2.92
C GLU A 55 0.41 20.01 -1.84
N ILE A 56 1.39 20.87 -2.15
CA ILE A 56 2.35 21.38 -1.16
C ILE A 56 1.62 22.13 -0.04
N GLY A 57 0.67 23.00 -0.39
CA GLY A 57 -0.16 23.70 0.60
C GLY A 57 -0.96 22.74 1.50
N GLU A 58 -1.55 21.70 0.91
CA GLU A 58 -2.24 20.66 1.66
C GLU A 58 -1.31 19.90 2.61
N PHE A 59 -0.11 19.52 2.14
CA PHE A 59 0.90 18.84 2.94
C PHE A 59 1.26 19.69 4.17
N LEU A 60 1.65 20.95 3.95
CA LEU A 60 2.07 21.86 5.02
C LEU A 60 0.95 22.11 6.04
N THR A 61 -0.27 22.28 5.55
CA THR A 61 -1.44 22.48 6.40
C THR A 61 -1.70 21.24 7.25
N ALA A 62 -1.59 20.03 6.68
CA ALA A 62 -1.75 18.78 7.42
C ALA A 62 -0.62 18.51 8.42
N SER A 63 0.62 18.89 8.10
CA SER A 63 1.75 18.79 9.02
C SER A 63 1.63 19.71 10.24
N THR A 64 0.91 20.84 10.10
CA THR A 64 0.69 21.79 11.20
C THR A 64 -0.60 21.49 11.97
N PHE A 65 -1.70 21.25 11.27
CA PHE A 65 -3.04 21.27 11.84
C PHE A 65 -3.68 19.88 11.84
N ARG A 66 -3.63 19.21 13.00
CA ARG A 66 -4.27 17.89 13.19
C ARG A 66 -5.75 17.86 12.82
N LEU A 67 -6.50 18.95 13.05
CA LEU A 67 -7.91 19.01 12.66
C LEU A 67 -8.08 18.93 11.14
N PHE A 68 -7.20 19.58 10.39
CA PHE A 68 -7.19 19.50 8.94
C PHE A 68 -6.83 18.09 8.46
N THR A 69 -5.87 17.43 9.13
CA THR A 69 -5.49 16.03 8.84
C THR A 69 -6.67 15.08 9.04
N HIS A 70 -7.43 15.26 10.12
CA HIS A 70 -8.59 14.42 10.44
C HIS A 70 -9.92 14.92 9.85
N ARG A 71 -9.91 15.93 8.97
CA ARG A 71 -11.13 16.56 8.44
C ARG A 71 -12.08 15.56 7.78
N GLU A 72 -11.53 14.57 7.07
CA GLU A 72 -12.28 13.52 6.39
C GLU A 72 -12.95 12.57 7.38
N ALA A 73 -12.22 12.15 8.42
CA ALA A 73 -12.77 11.30 9.48
C ALA A 73 -13.90 12.02 10.23
N PHE A 74 -13.72 13.30 10.54
CA PHE A 74 -14.75 14.11 11.20
C PHE A 74 -15.97 14.30 10.29
N ARG A 75 -15.76 14.67 9.01
CA ARG A 75 -16.83 14.82 8.03
C ARG A 75 -17.63 13.53 7.89
N ASN A 76 -16.97 12.39 7.69
CA ASN A 76 -17.64 11.11 7.51
C ASN A 76 -18.41 10.68 8.77
N LYS A 77 -17.86 10.94 9.96
CA LYS A 77 -18.56 10.67 11.23
C LYS A 77 -19.81 11.55 11.37
N MET A 78 -19.71 12.84 11.07
CA MET A 78 -20.85 13.77 11.13
C MET A 78 -21.92 13.40 10.10
N LEU A 79 -21.54 13.15 8.85
CA LEU A 79 -22.48 12.77 7.80
C LEU A 79 -23.12 11.40 8.08
N GLY A 80 -22.38 10.46 8.66
CA GLY A 80 -22.93 9.17 9.08
C GLY A 80 -23.95 9.27 10.22
N ILE A 81 -23.85 10.28 11.08
CA ILE A 81 -24.86 10.57 12.13
C ILE A 81 -26.09 11.26 11.52
N LEU A 82 -25.88 12.20 10.60
CA LEU A 82 -26.95 13.06 10.07
C LEU A 82 -27.74 12.41 8.93
N ILE A 83 -27.10 11.58 8.12
CA ILE A 83 -27.68 10.99 6.92
C ILE A 83 -27.69 9.46 7.06
N PRO A 84 -28.88 8.84 7.20
CA PRO A 84 -29.00 7.39 7.25
C PRO A 84 -28.34 6.72 6.04
N HIS A 85 -27.61 5.63 6.28
CA HIS A 85 -26.94 4.82 5.25
C HIS A 85 -25.86 5.54 4.41
N TYR A 86 -25.41 6.73 4.81
CA TYR A 86 -24.39 7.51 4.09
C TYR A 86 -23.10 6.71 3.80
N MET A 87 -22.61 5.95 4.78
CA MET A 87 -21.38 5.17 4.64
C MET A 87 -21.53 4.07 3.57
N SER A 88 -22.63 3.32 3.59
CA SER A 88 -22.90 2.25 2.62
C SER A 88 -23.05 2.82 1.21
N ALA A 89 -23.73 3.95 1.06
CA ALA A 89 -23.85 4.63 -0.24
C ALA A 89 -22.49 5.13 -0.76
N THR A 90 -21.65 5.69 0.11
CA THR A 90 -20.32 6.18 -0.29
C THR A 90 -19.39 5.03 -0.70
N GLN A 91 -19.42 3.91 0.03
CA GLN A 91 -18.68 2.70 -0.32
C GLN A 91 -19.11 2.15 -1.68
N GLU A 92 -20.42 2.08 -1.93
CA GLU A 92 -20.98 1.64 -3.20
C GLU A 92 -20.57 2.53 -4.38
N ILE A 93 -20.58 3.86 -4.20
CA ILE A 93 -20.13 4.81 -5.22
C ILE A 93 -18.63 4.64 -5.49
N ASN A 94 -17.81 4.55 -4.45
CA ASN A 94 -16.36 4.34 -4.60
C ASN A 94 -16.05 3.02 -5.30
N ARG A 95 -16.83 1.96 -5.05
CA ARG A 95 -16.74 0.67 -5.76
C ARG A 95 -17.02 0.84 -7.25
N ARG A 96 -18.12 1.50 -7.61
CA ARG A 96 -18.48 1.75 -9.01
C ARG A 96 -17.45 2.60 -9.75
N MET A 97 -16.92 3.64 -9.08
CA MET A 97 -15.88 4.50 -9.64
C MET A 97 -14.57 3.72 -9.89
N ARG A 98 -14.17 2.83 -8.97
CA ARG A 98 -13.01 1.95 -9.16
C ARG A 98 -13.20 1.01 -10.36
N ASN A 99 -14.37 0.36 -10.46
CA ASN A 99 -14.65 -0.54 -11.59
C ASN A 99 -14.77 0.20 -12.93
N ALA A 100 -15.28 1.43 -12.94
CA ALA A 100 -15.39 2.26 -14.14
C ALA A 100 -14.02 2.79 -14.61
N GLY A 101 -13.09 3.07 -13.69
CA GLY A 101 -11.72 3.51 -13.99
C GLY A 101 -10.92 2.48 -14.78
N ASN A 102 -11.11 1.19 -14.48
CA ASN A 102 -10.44 0.08 -15.18
C ASN A 102 -10.96 -0.15 -16.63
N SER A 103 -12.01 0.56 -17.07
CA SER A 103 -12.66 0.35 -18.38
C SER A 103 -12.27 1.37 -19.46
N ALA A 104 -11.59 2.46 -19.09
CA ALA A 104 -11.10 3.47 -20.04
C ALA A 104 -9.59 3.26 -20.20
N GLY A 105 -9.18 2.71 -21.36
CA GLY A 105 -7.80 2.42 -21.77
C GLY A 105 -6.76 2.64 -20.68
N ASP A 106 -6.43 1.57 -19.94
CA ASP A 106 -5.56 1.64 -18.77
C ASP A 106 -4.26 2.38 -19.16
N PRO A 107 -3.88 3.47 -18.46
CA PRO A 107 -2.65 4.18 -18.77
C PRO A 107 -1.46 3.22 -18.62
N ASP A 108 -0.44 3.38 -19.47
CA ASP A 108 0.82 2.65 -19.33
C ASP A 108 1.37 2.90 -17.91
N LEU A 109 1.28 1.89 -17.05
CA LEU A 109 1.71 1.98 -15.66
C LEU A 109 3.24 2.00 -15.59
N THR A 110 3.77 2.79 -14.66
CA THR A 110 5.22 2.87 -14.42
C THR A 110 5.51 2.62 -12.94
N TYR A 111 6.72 2.17 -12.64
CA TYR A 111 7.14 1.74 -11.29
C TYR A 111 8.48 2.36 -10.88
N ARG A 112 8.73 3.61 -11.30
CA ARG A 112 10.01 4.29 -11.05
C ARG A 112 10.24 4.52 -9.57
N GLU A 113 9.22 4.93 -8.82
CA GLU A 113 9.36 5.19 -7.39
C GLU A 113 9.61 3.88 -6.62
N LEU A 114 8.96 2.78 -7.03
CA LEU A 114 9.21 1.46 -6.46
C LEU A 114 10.65 1.00 -6.73
N SER A 115 11.15 1.16 -7.96
CA SER A 115 12.54 0.84 -8.31
C SER A 115 13.53 1.61 -7.42
N GLN A 116 13.32 2.91 -7.21
CA GLN A 116 14.16 3.71 -6.30
C GLN A 116 14.09 3.22 -4.85
N VAL A 117 12.91 2.82 -4.37
CA VAL A 117 12.76 2.24 -3.03
C VAL A 117 13.54 0.93 -2.91
N ILE A 118 13.49 0.06 -3.92
CA ILE A 118 14.23 -1.20 -3.95
C ILE A 118 15.74 -0.93 -3.89
N GLU A 119 16.27 -0.12 -4.82
CA GLU A 119 17.69 0.27 -4.86
C GLU A 119 18.15 0.88 -3.53
N LYS A 120 17.31 1.72 -2.93
CA LYS A 120 17.62 2.37 -1.65
C LYS A 120 17.70 1.36 -0.52
N MET A 121 16.78 0.40 -0.45
CA MET A 121 16.80 -0.66 0.56
C MET A 121 18.02 -1.57 0.38
N GLU A 122 18.37 -1.91 -0.86
CA GLU A 122 19.56 -2.70 -1.15
C GLU A 122 20.85 -1.98 -0.75
N SER A 123 20.92 -0.66 -0.93
CA SER A 123 22.06 0.15 -0.44
C SER A 123 22.27 0.07 1.08
N TYR A 124 21.22 -0.31 1.82
CA TYR A 124 21.25 -0.53 3.26
C TYR A 124 21.40 -2.00 3.65
N ASN A 125 21.74 -2.86 2.68
CA ASN A 125 21.79 -4.31 2.82
C ASN A 125 20.46 -4.87 3.37
N LYS A 126 19.34 -4.37 2.83
CA LYS A 126 17.98 -4.82 3.15
C LYS A 126 17.36 -5.46 1.93
N HIS A 127 16.69 -6.58 2.14
CA HIS A 127 15.99 -7.30 1.08
C HIS A 127 14.53 -6.86 1.04
N VAL A 128 14.04 -6.50 -0.14
CA VAL A 128 12.62 -6.22 -0.36
C VAL A 128 11.92 -7.50 -0.77
N VAL A 129 10.75 -7.75 -0.18
CA VAL A 129 9.82 -8.81 -0.60
C VAL A 129 8.48 -8.16 -0.87
N LEU A 130 7.99 -8.30 -2.10
CA LEU A 130 6.67 -7.84 -2.50
C LEU A 130 5.65 -8.95 -2.24
N MET A 131 4.47 -8.55 -1.76
CA MET A 131 3.39 -9.48 -1.46
C MET A 131 2.10 -9.00 -2.10
N ALA A 132 1.67 -9.66 -3.18
CA ALA A 132 0.39 -9.41 -3.80
C ALA A 132 -0.72 -9.99 -2.91
N MET A 133 -1.57 -9.13 -2.36
CA MET A 133 -2.54 -9.49 -1.32
C MET A 133 -3.85 -10.03 -1.90
N PRO A 134 -4.54 -10.91 -1.17
CA PRO A 134 -5.86 -11.37 -1.57
C PRO A 134 -6.86 -10.21 -1.45
N VAL A 135 -7.73 -10.07 -2.45
CA VAL A 135 -8.91 -9.22 -2.40
C VAL A 135 -10.15 -10.09 -2.64
N ARG A 136 -11.30 -9.69 -2.09
CA ARG A 136 -12.55 -10.42 -2.31
C ARG A 136 -12.85 -10.47 -3.81
N ASP A 137 -13.34 -11.62 -4.28
CA ASP A 137 -13.67 -11.89 -5.68
C ASP A 137 -12.47 -11.81 -6.67
N ASN A 138 -11.22 -11.78 -6.17
CA ASN A 138 -9.99 -11.87 -6.96
C ASN A 138 -9.96 -10.98 -8.22
N THR A 139 -10.05 -9.67 -8.01
CA THR A 139 -10.42 -8.72 -9.07
C THR A 139 -9.25 -8.11 -9.84
N TYR A 140 -8.00 -8.53 -9.61
CA TYR A 140 -6.86 -7.83 -10.21
C TYR A 140 -5.74 -8.70 -10.76
N GLU A 141 -5.19 -8.24 -11.88
CA GLU A 141 -4.02 -8.81 -12.54
C GLU A 141 -2.75 -8.08 -12.12
N LEU A 142 -1.61 -8.77 -12.21
CA LEU A 142 -0.32 -8.11 -12.04
C LEU A 142 0.08 -7.53 -13.39
N ASP A 143 0.36 -6.24 -13.37
CA ASP A 143 0.84 -5.52 -14.53
C ASP A 143 2.17 -6.11 -15.05
N PRO A 144 2.33 -6.29 -16.37
CA PRO A 144 3.56 -6.84 -16.95
C PRO A 144 4.82 -6.05 -16.61
N GLU A 145 4.74 -4.73 -16.47
CA GLU A 145 5.89 -3.89 -16.15
C GLU A 145 6.35 -4.09 -14.70
N LEU A 146 5.41 -4.28 -13.76
CA LEU A 146 5.74 -4.71 -12.39
C LEU A 146 6.47 -6.06 -12.39
N ILE A 147 5.98 -7.03 -13.19
CA ILE A 147 6.62 -8.35 -13.30
C ILE A 147 8.04 -8.23 -13.88
N ASN A 148 8.24 -7.35 -14.86
CA ASN A 148 9.55 -7.08 -15.45
C ASN A 148 10.50 -6.49 -14.42
N LEU A 149 10.06 -5.49 -13.66
CA LEU A 149 10.86 -4.87 -12.58
C LEU A 149 11.25 -5.90 -11.51
N VAL A 150 10.31 -6.72 -11.05
CA VAL A 150 10.58 -7.78 -10.06
C VAL A 150 11.67 -8.73 -10.55
N LYS A 151 11.65 -9.09 -11.84
CA LYS A 151 12.68 -9.95 -12.44
C LYS A 151 14.02 -9.24 -12.61
N SER A 152 14.03 -7.97 -13.03
CA SER A 152 15.27 -7.22 -13.27
C SER A 152 16.03 -6.95 -11.97
N GLU A 153 15.31 -6.58 -10.92
CA GLU A 153 15.88 -6.26 -9.59
C GLU A 153 16.08 -7.50 -8.72
N GLY A 154 15.71 -8.70 -9.19
CA GLY A 154 15.85 -9.93 -8.41
C GLY A 154 15.01 -9.94 -7.12
N VAL A 155 13.93 -9.16 -7.08
CA VAL A 155 13.05 -9.03 -5.91
C VAL A 155 12.17 -10.26 -5.80
N THR A 156 11.94 -10.72 -4.58
CA THR A 156 11.00 -11.83 -4.34
C THR A 156 9.57 -11.32 -4.36
N LEU A 157 8.72 -11.93 -5.17
CA LEU A 157 7.28 -11.70 -5.20
C LEU A 157 6.52 -12.92 -4.66
N LEU A 158 5.79 -12.72 -3.57
CA LEU A 158 4.83 -13.69 -3.04
C LEU A 158 3.43 -13.34 -3.55
N ASP A 159 2.84 -14.23 -4.34
CA ASP A 159 1.51 -14.03 -4.92
C ASP A 159 0.43 -14.73 -4.10
N TYR A 160 -0.32 -13.94 -3.32
CA TYR A 160 -1.49 -14.39 -2.56
C TYR A 160 -2.78 -13.76 -3.10
N ARG A 161 -2.89 -13.51 -4.41
CA ARG A 161 -4.15 -12.99 -4.98
C ARG A 161 -5.29 -14.01 -4.95
N SER A 162 -4.96 -15.30 -5.15
CA SER A 162 -5.95 -16.40 -5.18
C SER A 162 -5.57 -17.60 -4.30
N PRO A 163 -5.31 -17.42 -2.99
CA PRO A 163 -4.89 -18.50 -2.13
C PRO A 163 -6.07 -19.43 -1.83
N VAL A 164 -5.86 -20.73 -2.07
CA VAL A 164 -6.90 -21.78 -1.91
C VAL A 164 -7.51 -21.80 -0.49
N PHE A 165 -6.76 -21.32 0.51
CA PHE A 165 -7.18 -21.29 1.91
C PHE A 165 -7.92 -20.01 2.34
N ILE A 166 -8.09 -19.02 1.45
CA ILE A 166 -8.89 -17.82 1.73
C ILE A 166 -10.17 -17.84 0.89
N THR A 167 -11.32 -17.80 1.58
CA THR A 167 -12.65 -17.74 0.98
C THR A 167 -13.34 -16.41 1.33
N ASP A 168 -14.37 -16.01 0.59
CA ASP A 168 -14.98 -14.66 0.70
C ASP A 168 -15.54 -14.31 2.09
N ASN A 169 -15.99 -15.32 2.85
CA ASN A 169 -16.44 -15.18 4.24
C ASN A 169 -15.32 -14.79 5.22
N LEU A 170 -14.06 -14.83 4.79
CA LEU A 170 -12.90 -14.41 5.56
C LEU A 170 -12.53 -12.93 5.37
N PHE A 171 -13.34 -12.17 4.65
CA PHE A 171 -13.18 -10.74 4.50
C PHE A 171 -14.24 -9.95 5.27
N LEU A 172 -13.85 -8.82 5.86
CA LEU A 172 -14.74 -7.82 6.44
C LEU A 172 -15.43 -6.98 5.36
N ASP A 173 -14.68 -6.64 4.31
CA ASP A 173 -15.14 -5.88 3.15
C ASP A 173 -14.46 -6.39 1.87
N GLU A 174 -14.27 -5.55 0.85
CA GLU A 174 -13.69 -5.96 -0.43
C GLU A 174 -12.20 -6.28 -0.36
N MET A 175 -11.47 -5.79 0.65
CA MET A 175 -10.01 -5.89 0.71
C MET A 175 -9.44 -6.26 2.08
N HIS A 176 -10.19 -6.04 3.16
CA HIS A 176 -9.70 -6.32 4.50
C HIS A 176 -10.13 -7.72 4.94
N LEU A 177 -9.16 -8.56 5.26
CA LEU A 177 -9.40 -9.84 5.93
C LEU A 177 -9.96 -9.62 7.34
N ASN A 178 -10.82 -10.53 7.79
CA ASN A 178 -11.17 -10.64 9.19
C ASN A 178 -10.06 -11.36 9.97
N GLU A 179 -10.18 -11.42 11.30
CA GLU A 179 -9.15 -12.01 12.17
C GLU A 179 -8.77 -13.44 11.77
N ASN A 180 -9.74 -14.27 11.37
CA ASN A 180 -9.49 -15.65 10.93
C ASN A 180 -8.72 -15.68 9.60
N GLY A 181 -9.13 -14.86 8.62
CA GLY A 181 -8.43 -14.73 7.34
C GLY A 181 -6.99 -14.24 7.53
N SER A 182 -6.79 -13.21 8.36
CA SER A 182 -5.47 -12.70 8.71
C SER A 182 -4.60 -13.76 9.38
N ALA A 183 -5.16 -14.58 10.28
CA ALA A 183 -4.42 -15.65 10.94
C ALA A 183 -3.95 -16.72 9.93
N LEU A 184 -4.82 -17.13 9.00
CA LEU A 184 -4.47 -18.10 7.96
C LEU A 184 -3.40 -17.57 7.01
N LEU A 185 -3.55 -16.33 6.52
CA LEU A 185 -2.54 -15.70 5.67
C LEU A 185 -1.21 -15.56 6.40
N THR A 186 -1.23 -15.18 7.68
CA THR A 186 -0.01 -15.06 8.51
C THR A 186 0.70 -16.41 8.66
N GLN A 187 -0.03 -17.50 8.91
CA GLN A 187 0.56 -18.84 9.01
C GLN A 187 1.27 -19.24 7.71
N GLN A 188 0.63 -18.98 6.57
CA GLN A 188 1.23 -19.25 5.27
C GLN A 188 2.46 -18.37 5.01
N LEU A 189 2.36 -17.07 5.31
CA LEU A 189 3.45 -16.11 5.14
C LEU A 189 4.68 -16.50 5.95
N VAL A 190 4.51 -17.01 7.18
CA VAL A 190 5.64 -17.50 8.00
C VAL A 190 6.37 -18.65 7.30
N VAL A 191 5.62 -19.59 6.72
CA VAL A 191 6.20 -20.74 5.99
C VAL A 191 6.95 -20.28 4.75
N ASP A 192 6.34 -19.41 3.95
CA ASP A 192 6.96 -18.95 2.70
C ASP A 192 8.14 -18.02 2.97
N PHE A 193 8.05 -17.16 3.99
CA PHE A 193 9.18 -16.32 4.37
C PHE A 193 10.38 -17.12 4.88
N ALA A 194 10.16 -18.24 5.58
CA ALA A 194 11.25 -19.12 5.97
C ALA A 194 12.01 -19.66 4.74
N LYS A 195 11.30 -19.94 3.64
CA LYS A 195 11.92 -20.35 2.36
C LYS A 195 12.69 -19.19 1.73
N VAL A 196 12.09 -18.00 1.65
CA VAL A 196 12.76 -16.81 1.10
C VAL A 196 14.04 -16.49 1.86
N ARG A 197 14.00 -16.52 3.20
CA ARG A 197 15.18 -16.27 4.02
C ARG A 197 16.30 -17.27 3.78
N SER A 198 15.98 -18.52 3.44
CA SER A 198 16.97 -19.55 3.16
C SER A 198 17.74 -19.32 1.84
N THR A 199 17.22 -18.46 0.95
CA THR A 199 17.83 -18.13 -0.34
C THR A 199 18.55 -16.77 -0.34
N LEU A 200 18.42 -15.99 0.72
CA LEU A 200 19.09 -14.68 0.83
C LEU A 200 20.57 -14.86 1.25
N PRO A 201 21.51 -14.09 0.67
CA PRO A 201 22.90 -14.08 1.12
C PRO A 201 22.99 -13.62 2.58
N GLN A 202 23.88 -14.25 3.37
CA GLN A 202 24.08 -13.94 4.80
C GLN A 202 24.85 -12.64 5.02
#